data_AF-A0A4Q5SK23-F1
#
_entry.id   AF-A0A4Q5SK23-F1
#
_cell.length_a   1.000
_cell.length_b   1.000
_cell.length_c   1.000
_cell.angle_alpha   90.00
_cell.angle_beta   90.00
_cell.angle_gamma   90.00
#
_symmetry.space_group_name_H-M   'P 1'
#
loop_
_entity.id
_entity.type
_entity.pdbx_description
1 polymer ?
#
loop_
_entity_poly.entity_id
_entity_poly.type
_entity_poly.pdbx_seq_one_letter_code
_entity_poly.pdbx_strand_id
1 'polypeptide(L)'
;MKQFFKFVLATVVGIILTSVIMMILTFAIIGGIISSAEKTVVVDANSILTIQFKQPITERTPNDPLAELGLFGLGKNKVIGLDDILANIKKAKTDDNIKGIFLNQSYLESGQATTEEIRNALIDFKKSKKFIVAYAEVYTQSFYYLASVADKVYLNPNGYFDLSGFNSEVTFFKGTLDKLGIEAQVIKVGTYKSAVEPFILTEMSAANKLQVSSYLNSMYNHFLAGISKTRGVNRDSLYSYADKLKIQYPQDALKYKLVDGLKYKDEVLNDLKKRTETDLDDDLNSVSITDYIHSSGKNATDDNDEVEGSSSERIAIIYANGEIISGEGDNETIGSEKISKALRKVRLDKKVKAVVLRVNSPGGSSLASDVIWREVALTKKAKPVIVSMGDVAASGGYYISAAADSIFAQPNTITGSIGIFAVLPNMQKFFNDKLGLTFDNVKTGSYADLGDASRPLTPAERGILQNQVNRGYSIFTKVVADGRKKTQAYVDSIGQGRVWTGEQALKIGLVDRLGNIDDAVKSAAKMAKLKSYKLVSYPEQESMWGELGSGMSAKIKESMLKSELGDKYTYYQQVKSLESIMRVPQARLPFNVVIK
;
A
#
# COMPACT_ATOMS: atom_id res chain seq x y z
N MET A 1 43.32 50.68 4.03
CA MET A 1 43.48 49.78 2.86
C MET A 1 44.12 48.43 3.18
N LYS A 2 45.29 48.33 3.84
CA LYS A 2 45.94 47.02 4.12
C LYS A 2 45.07 46.01 4.91
N GLN A 3 44.31 46.47 5.91
CA GLN A 3 43.41 45.57 6.66
C GLN A 3 42.22 45.07 5.83
N PHE A 4 41.67 45.90 4.94
CA PHE A 4 40.59 45.50 4.04
C PHE A 4 41.03 44.34 3.13
N PHE A 5 42.18 44.47 2.47
CA PHE A 5 42.71 43.39 1.62
C PHE A 5 43.06 42.12 2.41
N LYS A 6 43.50 42.24 3.67
CA LYS A 6 43.75 41.08 4.54
C LYS A 6 42.48 40.27 4.82
N PHE A 7 41.37 40.93 5.17
CA PHE A 7 40.10 40.24 5.43
C PHE A 7 39.47 39.69 4.15
N VAL A 8 39.51 40.44 3.05
CA VAL A 8 39.01 39.96 1.75
C VAL A 8 39.77 38.71 1.31
N LEU A 9 41.11 38.72 1.37
CA LEU A 9 41.91 37.54 1.01
C LEU A 9 41.68 36.36 1.96
N ALA A 10 41.53 36.60 3.27
CA ALA A 10 41.19 35.54 4.23
C ALA A 10 39.82 34.91 3.96
N THR A 11 38.81 35.72 3.61
CA THR A 11 37.48 35.23 3.22
C THR A 11 37.52 34.48 1.89
N VAL A 12 38.24 34.98 0.88
CA VAL A 12 38.40 34.29 -0.41
C VAL A 12 39.09 32.94 -0.21
N VAL A 13 40.17 32.89 0.57
CA VAL A 13 40.85 31.63 0.90
C VAL A 13 39.94 30.69 1.70
N GLY A 14 39.20 31.21 2.68
CA GLY A 14 38.22 30.43 3.46
C GLY A 14 37.12 29.84 2.58
N ILE A 15 36.57 30.61 1.63
CA ILE A 15 35.59 30.13 0.66
C ILE A 15 36.22 29.06 -0.24
N ILE A 16 37.40 29.30 -0.80
CA ILE A 16 38.08 28.33 -1.68
C ILE A 16 38.34 27.01 -0.93
N LEU A 17 38.88 27.08 0.30
CA LEU A 17 39.13 25.89 1.12
C LEU A 17 37.83 25.15 1.43
N THR A 18 36.78 25.87 1.80
CA THR A 18 35.46 25.28 2.07
C THR A 18 34.87 24.64 0.82
N SER A 19 34.97 25.29 -0.34
CA SER A 19 34.52 24.75 -1.63
C SER A 19 35.30 23.51 -2.04
N VAL A 20 36.62 23.47 -1.81
CA VAL A 20 37.45 22.30 -2.09
C VAL A 20 37.09 21.14 -1.16
N ILE A 21 36.90 21.40 0.14
CA ILE A 21 36.46 20.38 1.11
C ILE A 21 35.07 19.85 0.73
N MET A 22 34.11 20.73 0.41
CA MET A 22 32.77 20.34 -0.05
C MET A 22 32.83 19.53 -1.35
N MET A 23 33.71 19.89 -2.27
CA MET A 23 33.92 19.15 -3.52
C MET A 23 34.50 17.75 -3.25
N ILE A 24 35.50 17.62 -2.37
CA ILE A 24 36.06 16.33 -1.97
C ILE A 24 35.00 15.47 -1.26
N LEU A 25 34.22 16.05 -0.34
CA LEU A 25 33.12 15.36 0.32
C LEU A 25 32.06 14.90 -0.69
N THR A 26 31.75 15.74 -1.67
CA THR A 26 30.80 15.40 -2.74
C THR A 26 31.33 14.24 -3.60
N PHE A 27 32.61 14.26 -4.00
CA PHE A 27 33.23 13.16 -4.73
C PHE A 27 33.33 11.88 -3.90
N ALA A 28 33.58 11.99 -2.59
CA ALA A 28 33.58 10.84 -1.68
C ALA A 28 32.17 10.24 -1.54
N ILE A 29 31.13 11.08 -1.45
CA ILE A 29 29.73 10.65 -1.44
C ILE A 29 29.37 9.99 -2.77
N ILE A 30 29.67 10.61 -3.91
CA ILE A 30 29.42 10.05 -5.25
C ILE A 30 30.17 8.73 -5.45
N GLY A 31 31.44 8.66 -5.03
CA GLY A 31 32.23 7.43 -5.08
C GLY A 31 31.63 6.32 -4.19
N GLY A 32 31.11 6.68 -3.01
CA GLY A 32 30.37 5.77 -2.15
C GLY A 32 29.09 5.23 -2.81
N ILE A 33 28.32 6.10 -3.49
CA ILE A 33 27.09 5.72 -4.22
C ILE A 33 27.39 4.77 -5.37
N ILE A 34 28.39 5.09 -6.19
CA ILE A 34 28.75 4.25 -7.35
C ILE A 34 29.26 2.89 -6.86
N SER A 35 30.08 2.88 -5.81
CA SER A 35 30.57 1.64 -5.21
C SER A 35 29.47 0.79 -4.57
N SER A 36 28.43 1.39 -3.98
CA SER A 36 27.30 0.65 -3.42
C SER A 36 26.38 0.08 -4.50
N ALA A 37 26.18 0.80 -5.60
CA ALA A 37 25.35 0.37 -6.73
C ALA A 37 25.91 -0.85 -7.50
N GLU A 38 27.22 -1.09 -7.44
CA GLU A 38 27.89 -2.18 -8.19
C GLU A 38 28.16 -3.45 -7.37
N LYS A 39 27.81 -3.52 -6.08
CA LYS A 39 28.05 -4.72 -5.27
C LYS A 39 27.03 -5.81 -5.57
N THR A 40 27.36 -6.70 -6.51
CA THR A 40 26.66 -7.98 -6.68
C THR A 40 26.85 -8.86 -5.45
N VAL A 41 25.76 -9.31 -4.85
CA VAL A 41 25.79 -10.23 -3.70
C VAL A 41 26.02 -11.64 -4.23
N VAL A 42 27.11 -12.28 -3.81
CA VAL A 42 27.33 -13.71 -4.07
C VAL A 42 26.59 -14.51 -3.02
N VAL A 43 25.80 -15.48 -3.45
CA VAL A 43 25.03 -16.36 -2.56
C VAL A 43 25.79 -17.66 -2.44
N ASP A 44 26.29 -17.95 -1.24
CA ASP A 44 27.06 -19.15 -0.97
C ASP A 44 26.21 -20.41 -1.13
N ALA A 45 26.85 -21.52 -1.49
CA ALA A 45 26.19 -22.82 -1.55
C ALA A 45 25.60 -23.19 -0.18
N ASN A 46 24.49 -23.93 -0.20
CA ASN A 46 23.77 -24.38 0.99
C ASN A 46 23.22 -23.25 1.88
N SER A 47 22.99 -22.06 1.30
CA SER A 47 22.39 -20.92 1.99
C SER A 47 20.91 -21.10 2.30
N ILE A 48 20.43 -20.35 3.30
CA ILE A 48 19.01 -20.07 3.51
C ILE A 48 18.65 -18.62 3.16
N LEU A 49 17.46 -18.42 2.61
CA LEU A 49 16.89 -17.08 2.45
C LEU A 49 16.21 -16.66 3.75
N THR A 50 16.75 -15.66 4.44
CA THR A 50 16.17 -15.10 5.65
C THR A 50 15.25 -13.93 5.32
N ILE A 51 13.98 -14.06 5.71
CA ILE A 51 12.96 -13.03 5.48
C ILE A 51 12.64 -12.32 6.79
N GLN A 52 12.85 -11.01 6.79
CA GLN A 52 12.48 -10.08 7.86
C GLN A 52 12.01 -8.76 7.25
N PHE A 53 10.80 -8.30 7.58
CA PHE A 53 10.26 -7.02 7.14
C PHE A 53 10.36 -6.01 8.28
N LYS A 54 11.45 -5.23 8.28
CA LYS A 54 11.72 -4.23 9.32
C LYS A 54 10.97 -2.91 9.11
N GLN A 55 10.33 -2.74 7.96
CA GLN A 55 9.61 -1.53 7.53
C GLN A 55 8.28 -1.94 6.88
N PRO A 56 7.31 -1.03 6.78
CA PRO A 56 6.09 -1.27 6.01
C PRO A 56 6.42 -1.69 4.58
N ILE A 57 5.70 -2.69 4.08
CA ILE A 57 5.87 -3.17 2.71
C ILE A 57 5.13 -2.22 1.76
N THR A 58 5.85 -1.71 0.76
CA THR A 58 5.30 -0.85 -0.29
C THR A 58 4.95 -1.69 -1.53
N GLU A 59 4.19 -1.15 -2.50
CA GLU A 59 3.88 -1.88 -3.74
C GLU A 59 5.11 -2.13 -4.63
N ARG A 60 6.09 -1.21 -4.57
CA ARG A 60 7.30 -1.21 -5.39
C ARG A 60 8.48 -0.70 -4.58
N THR A 61 9.63 -1.38 -4.66
CA THR A 61 10.85 -0.92 -3.98
C THR A 61 11.21 0.49 -4.46
N PRO A 62 11.34 1.49 -3.55
CA PRO A 62 11.74 2.84 -3.94
C PRO A 62 13.17 2.86 -4.49
N ASN A 63 13.39 3.60 -5.58
CA ASN A 63 14.74 3.88 -6.08
C ASN A 63 15.32 5.09 -5.31
N ASP A 64 15.83 4.87 -4.10
CA ASP A 64 16.41 5.91 -3.24
C ASP A 64 17.87 5.59 -2.86
N PRO A 65 18.85 6.01 -3.70
CA PRO A 65 20.27 5.77 -3.42
C PRO A 65 20.80 6.48 -2.17
N LEU A 66 20.12 7.53 -1.68
CA LEU A 66 20.55 8.24 -0.47
C LEU A 66 20.20 7.44 0.79
N ALA A 67 19.08 6.72 0.77
CA ALA A 67 18.73 5.77 1.84
C ALA A 67 19.76 4.64 1.95
N GLU A 68 20.38 4.21 0.85
CA GLU A 68 21.42 3.18 0.83
C GLU A 68 22.74 3.63 1.46
N LEU A 69 23.04 4.94 1.41
CA LEU A 69 24.30 5.50 1.93
C LEU A 69 24.37 5.66 3.44
N GLY A 70 23.24 5.60 4.16
CA GLY A 70 23.24 5.77 5.62
C GLY A 70 23.65 7.15 6.12
N LEU A 71 23.70 8.17 5.26
CA LEU A 71 24.11 9.53 5.61
C LEU A 71 23.21 10.11 6.72
N PHE A 72 23.82 10.80 7.69
CA PHE A 72 23.15 11.44 8.84
C PHE A 72 22.33 10.49 9.73
N GLY A 73 22.59 9.18 9.70
CA GLY A 73 21.83 8.19 10.48
C GLY A 73 20.46 7.84 9.90
N LEU A 74 20.15 8.30 8.68
CA LEU A 74 18.85 8.12 8.01
C LEU A 74 18.68 6.76 7.30
N GLY A 75 19.73 5.94 7.16
CA GLY A 75 19.71 4.77 6.26
C GLY A 75 19.96 3.41 6.91
N LYS A 76 19.39 3.10 8.08
CA LYS A 76 19.58 1.77 8.69
C LYS A 76 18.59 0.70 8.23
N ASN A 77 17.45 1.07 7.64
CA ASN A 77 16.43 0.09 7.26
C ASN A 77 15.98 0.31 5.81
N LYS A 78 16.43 -0.58 4.91
CA LYS A 78 16.00 -0.61 3.50
C LYS A 78 14.49 -0.90 3.44
N VAL A 79 13.74 -0.04 2.78
CA VAL A 79 12.33 -0.31 2.42
C VAL A 79 12.32 -1.26 1.23
N ILE A 80 11.55 -2.34 1.31
CA ILE A 80 11.40 -3.32 0.23
C ILE A 80 9.96 -3.29 -0.28
N GLY A 81 9.81 -3.40 -1.59
CA GLY A 81 8.52 -3.50 -2.27
C GLY A 81 8.01 -4.94 -2.36
N LEU A 82 6.70 -5.07 -2.49
CA LEU A 82 6.03 -6.34 -2.72
C LEU A 82 6.53 -6.99 -4.03
N ASP A 83 6.79 -6.20 -5.06
CA ASP A 83 7.36 -6.68 -6.32
C ASP A 83 8.66 -7.45 -6.14
N ASP A 84 9.62 -6.88 -5.41
CA ASP A 84 10.89 -7.54 -5.12
C ASP A 84 10.72 -8.71 -4.15
N ILE A 85 9.84 -8.61 -3.14
CA ILE A 85 9.56 -9.75 -2.25
C ILE A 85 9.07 -10.96 -3.05
N LEU A 86 8.07 -10.76 -3.91
CA LEU A 86 7.48 -11.83 -4.72
C LEU A 86 8.49 -12.37 -5.74
N ALA A 87 9.23 -11.49 -6.42
CA ALA A 87 10.25 -11.88 -7.37
C ALA A 87 11.36 -12.71 -6.71
N ASN A 88 11.80 -12.34 -5.51
CA ASN A 88 12.88 -13.02 -4.81
C ASN A 88 12.45 -14.34 -4.18
N ILE A 89 11.22 -14.47 -3.67
CA ILE A 89 10.68 -15.78 -3.26
C ILE A 89 10.59 -16.73 -4.47
N LYS A 90 10.16 -16.20 -5.63
CA LYS A 90 10.10 -16.97 -6.89
C LYS A 90 11.49 -17.36 -7.39
N LYS A 91 12.48 -16.47 -7.32
CA LYS A 91 13.89 -16.74 -7.68
C LYS A 91 14.48 -17.83 -6.77
N ALA A 92 14.30 -17.71 -5.46
CA ALA A 92 14.80 -18.67 -4.48
C ALA A 92 14.22 -20.09 -4.69
N LYS A 93 13.03 -20.20 -5.26
CA LYS A 93 12.41 -21.50 -5.60
C LYS A 93 13.29 -22.34 -6.53
N THR A 94 13.98 -21.70 -7.48
CA THR A 94 14.79 -22.35 -8.52
C THR A 94 16.30 -22.20 -8.32
N ASP A 95 16.73 -21.43 -7.31
CA ASP A 95 18.14 -21.21 -7.02
C ASP A 95 18.75 -22.37 -6.20
N ASP A 96 19.66 -23.15 -6.79
CA ASP A 96 20.25 -24.33 -6.14
C ASP A 96 21.10 -24.02 -4.90
N ASN A 97 21.57 -22.77 -4.77
CA ASN A 97 22.29 -22.31 -3.58
C ASN A 97 21.35 -22.11 -2.39
N ILE A 98 20.07 -21.83 -2.62
CA ILE A 98 19.06 -21.68 -1.56
C ILE A 98 18.40 -23.03 -1.25
N LYS A 99 18.59 -23.54 -0.03
CA LYS A 99 17.98 -24.80 0.43
C LYS A 99 16.62 -24.64 1.10
N GLY A 100 16.33 -23.44 1.60
CA GLY A 100 15.06 -23.14 2.26
C GLY A 100 14.90 -21.69 2.65
N ILE A 101 13.74 -21.36 3.22
CA ILE A 101 13.39 -20.03 3.74
C ILE A 101 13.32 -20.08 5.26
N PHE A 102 13.90 -19.08 5.91
CA PHE A 102 13.74 -18.82 7.33
C PHE A 102 12.94 -17.54 7.56
N LEU A 103 11.73 -17.67 8.11
CA LEU A 103 10.89 -16.56 8.53
C LEU A 103 11.21 -16.25 10.00
N ASN A 104 11.84 -15.12 10.28
CA ASN A 104 12.33 -14.79 11.62
C ASN A 104 11.87 -13.40 12.06
N GLN A 105 10.62 -13.30 12.49
CA GLN A 105 9.96 -12.02 12.72
C GLN A 105 8.81 -12.20 13.72
N SER A 106 8.39 -11.11 14.36
CA SER A 106 7.29 -11.16 15.34
C SER A 106 6.02 -10.44 14.86
N TYR A 107 6.21 -9.33 14.15
CA TYR A 107 5.15 -8.43 13.72
C TYR A 107 5.26 -8.17 12.23
N LEU A 108 4.15 -8.17 11.50
CA LEU A 108 4.11 -7.81 10.09
C LEU A 108 3.22 -6.58 9.89
N GLU A 109 3.84 -5.47 9.44
CA GLU A 109 3.14 -4.23 9.10
C GLU A 109 2.85 -4.21 7.59
N SER A 110 1.74 -4.84 7.19
CA SER A 110 1.27 -4.83 5.81
C SER A 110 -0.25 -4.94 5.76
N GLY A 111 -0.83 -4.51 4.63
CA GLY A 111 -2.24 -4.79 4.39
C GLY A 111 -2.50 -6.28 4.13
N GLN A 112 -3.79 -6.61 4.17
CA GLN A 112 -4.26 -8.00 4.17
C GLN A 112 -4.04 -8.69 2.81
N ALA A 113 -4.25 -8.00 1.70
CA ALA A 113 -4.01 -8.53 0.36
C ALA A 113 -2.51 -8.69 0.06
N THR A 114 -1.69 -7.72 0.51
CA THR A 114 -0.23 -7.81 0.45
C THR A 114 0.27 -9.04 1.20
N THR A 115 -0.23 -9.26 2.42
CA THR A 115 0.09 -10.46 3.22
C THR A 115 -0.33 -11.75 2.48
N GLU A 116 -1.50 -11.75 1.86
CA GLU A 116 -2.02 -12.87 1.07
C GLU A 116 -1.16 -13.17 -0.16
N GLU A 117 -0.63 -12.16 -0.86
CA GLU A 117 0.28 -12.34 -1.99
C GLU A 117 1.60 -13.01 -1.57
N ILE A 118 2.22 -12.54 -0.48
CA ILE A 118 3.44 -13.15 0.06
C ILE A 118 3.15 -14.58 0.52
N ARG A 119 2.03 -14.80 1.22
CA ARG A 119 1.58 -16.14 1.64
C ARG A 119 1.44 -17.09 0.45
N ASN A 120 0.82 -16.63 -0.64
CA ASN A 120 0.67 -17.42 -1.86
C ASN A 120 2.01 -17.72 -2.54
N ALA A 121 2.95 -16.77 -2.53
CA ALA A 121 4.31 -17.01 -3.03
C ALA A 121 5.05 -18.07 -2.19
N LEU A 122 4.92 -18.05 -0.86
CA LEU A 122 5.48 -19.08 0.02
C LEU A 122 4.83 -20.46 -0.22
N ILE A 123 3.50 -20.51 -0.42
CA ILE A 123 2.80 -21.76 -0.79
C ILE A 123 3.32 -22.30 -2.12
N ASP A 124 3.58 -21.44 -3.10
CA ASP A 124 4.16 -21.85 -4.39
C ASP A 124 5.63 -22.30 -4.26
N PHE A 125 6.42 -21.62 -3.41
CA PHE A 125 7.80 -22.01 -3.09
C PHE A 125 7.87 -23.45 -2.57
N LYS A 126 6.96 -23.85 -1.68
CA LYS A 126 6.91 -25.22 -1.13
C LYS A 126 6.78 -26.32 -2.18
N LYS A 127 6.25 -26.01 -3.38
CA LYS A 127 6.19 -26.99 -4.48
C LYS A 127 7.57 -27.42 -4.97
N SER A 128 8.63 -26.64 -4.70
CA SER A 128 10.02 -27.03 -4.95
C SER A 128 10.55 -28.09 -3.98
N LYS A 129 9.81 -28.41 -2.91
CA LYS A 129 10.22 -29.30 -1.80
C LYS A 129 11.34 -28.74 -0.91
N LYS A 130 11.81 -27.51 -1.17
CA LYS A 130 12.66 -26.76 -0.25
C LYS A 130 11.86 -26.42 1.02
N PHE A 131 12.54 -26.41 2.16
CA PHE A 131 11.88 -26.24 3.45
C PHE A 131 11.56 -24.76 3.74
N ILE A 132 10.54 -24.53 4.55
CA ILE A 132 10.27 -23.25 5.21
C ILE A 132 10.21 -23.48 6.72
N VAL A 133 11.01 -22.75 7.49
CA VAL A 133 10.96 -22.73 8.95
C VAL A 133 10.59 -21.33 9.40
N ALA A 134 9.66 -21.22 10.35
CA ALA A 134 9.27 -19.98 10.99
C ALA A 134 9.64 -20.01 12.48
N TYR A 135 10.17 -18.89 12.97
CA TYR A 135 10.46 -18.68 14.38
C TYR A 135 10.04 -17.27 14.80
N ALA A 136 9.45 -17.18 15.99
CA ALA A 136 9.17 -15.90 16.64
C ALA A 136 9.21 -16.06 18.17
N GLU A 137 9.61 -15.00 18.85
CA GLU A 137 9.36 -14.86 20.29
C GLU A 137 7.92 -14.40 20.56
N VAL A 138 7.34 -13.65 19.62
CA VAL A 138 5.96 -13.20 19.67
C VAL A 138 5.32 -13.44 18.31
N TYR A 139 4.25 -14.23 18.25
CA TYR A 139 3.44 -14.34 17.05
C TYR A 139 2.25 -13.40 17.15
N THR A 140 2.24 -12.34 16.35
CA THR A 140 1.02 -11.56 16.09
C THR A 140 0.12 -12.28 15.09
N GLN A 141 -1.18 -11.98 15.08
CA GLN A 141 -2.11 -12.59 14.12
C GLN A 141 -1.67 -12.38 12.66
N SER A 142 -1.19 -11.17 12.32
CA SER A 142 -0.75 -10.83 10.97
C SER A 142 0.46 -11.66 10.53
N PHE A 143 1.51 -11.73 11.37
CA PHE A 143 2.70 -12.51 11.02
C PHE A 143 2.44 -14.02 11.11
N TYR A 144 1.67 -14.49 12.09
CA TYR A 144 1.30 -15.90 12.22
C TYR A 144 0.52 -16.39 11.01
N TYR A 145 -0.35 -15.55 10.42
CA TYR A 145 -1.00 -15.89 9.16
C TYR A 145 0.03 -16.27 8.11
N LEU A 146 1.09 -15.48 7.91
CA LEU A 146 2.16 -15.83 6.97
C LEU A 146 2.93 -17.09 7.42
N ALA A 147 3.39 -17.11 8.68
CA ALA A 147 4.20 -18.18 9.25
C ALA A 147 3.52 -19.55 9.22
N SER A 148 2.18 -19.59 9.29
CA SER A 148 1.41 -20.85 9.27
C SER A 148 1.57 -21.66 7.98
N VAL A 149 2.17 -21.12 6.91
CA VAL A 149 2.57 -21.88 5.70
C VAL A 149 3.78 -22.77 5.94
N ALA A 150 4.65 -22.40 6.89
CA ALA A 150 5.92 -23.05 7.13
C ALA A 150 5.78 -24.55 7.45
N ASP A 151 6.78 -25.33 7.09
CA ASP A 151 6.85 -26.76 7.43
C ASP A 151 7.04 -26.96 8.92
N LYS A 152 7.75 -26.02 9.57
CA LYS A 152 7.89 -25.93 11.02
C LYS A 152 7.68 -24.50 11.49
N VAL A 153 6.81 -24.33 12.49
CA VAL A 153 6.56 -23.09 13.21
C VAL A 153 7.02 -23.28 14.65
N TYR A 154 8.05 -22.55 15.06
CA TYR A 154 8.59 -22.59 16.41
C TYR A 154 8.27 -21.30 17.15
N LEU A 155 7.90 -21.43 18.42
CA LEU A 155 7.66 -20.32 19.35
C LEU A 155 8.64 -20.41 20.52
N ASN A 156 9.12 -19.28 21.02
CA ASN A 156 9.90 -19.26 22.25
C ASN A 156 9.10 -19.89 23.43
N PRO A 157 9.70 -20.74 24.30
CA PRO A 157 9.00 -21.35 25.44
C PRO A 157 8.34 -20.37 26.41
N ASN A 158 8.84 -19.12 26.47
CA ASN A 158 8.30 -18.02 27.26
C ASN A 158 7.75 -16.89 26.38
N GLY A 159 7.48 -17.19 25.10
CA GLY A 159 6.98 -16.23 24.13
C GLY A 159 5.51 -15.86 24.30
N TYR A 160 4.99 -15.10 23.33
CA TYR A 160 3.58 -14.73 23.26
C TYR A 160 2.96 -15.16 21.93
N PHE A 161 1.67 -15.49 21.95
CA PHE A 161 0.93 -15.89 20.77
C PHE A 161 -0.43 -15.21 20.76
N ASP A 162 -0.66 -14.34 19.79
CA ASP A 162 -1.92 -13.63 19.60
C ASP A 162 -2.81 -14.36 18.60
N LEU A 163 -3.99 -14.77 19.07
CA LEU A 163 -5.11 -15.19 18.25
C LEU A 163 -6.38 -14.76 18.97
N SER A 164 -6.80 -13.51 18.73
CA SER A 164 -7.92 -12.86 19.42
C SER A 164 -9.04 -12.42 18.48
N GLY A 165 -8.90 -12.63 17.17
CA GLY A 165 -9.85 -12.21 16.15
C GLY A 165 -9.54 -10.82 15.61
N PHE A 166 -10.33 -10.38 14.62
CA PHE A 166 -10.15 -9.08 13.99
C PHE A 166 -10.98 -8.00 14.68
N ASN A 167 -10.36 -6.85 14.89
CA ASN A 167 -11.04 -5.64 15.37
C ASN A 167 -10.89 -4.49 14.36
N SER A 168 -11.92 -3.66 14.25
CA SER A 168 -11.90 -2.42 13.46
C SER A 168 -12.38 -1.27 14.33
N GLU A 169 -11.51 -0.29 14.56
CA GLU A 169 -11.81 0.90 15.36
C GLU A 169 -11.81 2.14 14.47
N VAL A 170 -12.71 3.09 14.75
CA VAL A 170 -12.78 4.39 14.07
C VAL A 170 -12.85 5.49 15.11
N THR A 171 -11.96 6.47 15.01
CA THR A 171 -11.96 7.67 15.84
C THR A 171 -13.01 8.67 15.35
N PHE A 172 -13.79 9.25 16.27
CA PHE A 172 -14.79 10.28 15.97
C PHE A 172 -14.36 11.63 16.55
N PHE A 173 -14.38 12.66 15.70
CA PHE A 173 -13.93 14.02 15.99
C PHE A 173 -15.05 15.02 16.25
N LYS A 174 -16.33 14.64 16.06
CA LYS A 174 -17.47 15.54 16.27
C LYS A 174 -17.41 16.27 17.62
N GLY A 175 -17.13 15.57 18.72
CA GLY A 175 -17.03 16.19 20.03
C GLY A 175 -15.92 17.24 20.13
N THR A 176 -14.80 17.03 19.44
CA THR A 176 -13.71 18.02 19.35
C THR A 176 -14.13 19.22 18.50
N LEU A 177 -14.74 18.97 17.34
CA LEU A 177 -15.22 20.02 16.44
C LEU A 177 -16.28 20.91 17.12
N ASP A 178 -17.24 20.30 17.82
CA ASP A 178 -18.27 21.03 18.59
C ASP A 178 -17.64 21.93 19.67
N LYS A 179 -16.63 21.43 20.41
CA LYS A 179 -15.90 22.22 21.41
C LYS A 179 -15.18 23.43 20.82
N LEU A 180 -14.63 23.26 19.62
CA LEU A 180 -13.98 24.33 18.87
C LEU A 180 -15.00 25.27 18.19
N GLY A 181 -16.28 24.94 18.11
CA GLY A 181 -17.25 25.73 17.34
C GLY A 181 -17.04 25.59 15.82
N ILE A 182 -16.57 24.41 15.39
CA ILE A 182 -16.40 24.04 13.99
C ILE A 182 -17.50 23.02 13.64
N GLU A 183 -18.21 23.25 12.55
CA GLU A 183 -19.22 22.35 12.01
C GLU A 183 -18.76 21.79 10.66
N ALA A 184 -18.80 20.47 10.50
CA ALA A 184 -18.57 19.82 9.21
C ALA A 184 -19.88 19.76 8.41
N GLN A 185 -20.02 20.61 7.40
CA GLN A 185 -21.18 20.65 6.52
C GLN A 185 -21.04 19.60 5.41
N VAL A 186 -21.74 18.48 5.57
CA VAL A 186 -21.64 17.32 4.67
C VAL A 186 -22.71 17.36 3.58
N ILE A 187 -22.29 17.04 2.35
CA ILE A 187 -23.14 16.77 1.17
C ILE A 187 -22.76 15.39 0.65
N LYS A 188 -23.68 14.44 0.56
CA LYS A 188 -23.32 13.07 0.13
C LYS A 188 -24.42 12.35 -0.63
N VAL A 189 -24.01 11.34 -1.39
CA VAL A 189 -24.88 10.27 -1.89
C VAL A 189 -24.27 8.93 -1.50
N GLY A 190 -25.08 8.10 -0.84
CA GLY A 190 -24.70 6.78 -0.37
C GLY A 190 -24.97 6.58 1.12
N THR A 191 -25.90 5.68 1.43
CA THR A 191 -26.22 5.24 2.79
C THR A 191 -24.98 4.73 3.53
N TYR A 192 -24.14 3.96 2.84
CA TYR A 192 -22.93 3.34 3.38
C TYR A 192 -21.67 4.22 3.21
N LYS A 193 -21.80 5.40 2.59
CA LYS A 193 -20.67 6.33 2.43
C LYS A 193 -20.37 6.99 3.78
N SER A 194 -19.48 6.36 4.53
CA SER A 194 -19.23 6.67 5.95
C SER A 194 -17.95 7.45 6.23
N ALA A 195 -17.18 7.81 5.20
CA ALA A 195 -15.94 8.59 5.36
C ALA A 195 -16.11 9.94 6.08
N VAL A 196 -17.34 10.44 6.09
CA VAL A 196 -17.74 11.70 6.72
C VAL A 196 -18.23 11.52 8.16
N GLU A 197 -18.63 10.31 8.57
CA GLU A 197 -19.22 10.04 9.89
C GLU A 197 -18.33 10.49 11.06
N PRO A 198 -16.99 10.29 11.04
CA PRO A 198 -16.11 10.81 12.08
C PRO A 198 -16.29 12.29 12.42
N PHE A 199 -16.72 13.11 11.46
CA PHE A 199 -16.85 14.56 11.63
C PHE A 199 -18.27 15.01 12.00
N ILE A 200 -19.27 14.16 11.82
CA ILE A 200 -20.69 14.51 12.03
C ILE A 200 -21.42 13.62 13.03
N LEU A 201 -20.83 12.50 13.45
CA LEU A 201 -21.35 11.59 14.47
C LEU A 201 -20.31 11.38 15.57
N THR A 202 -20.72 10.74 16.66
CA THR A 202 -19.84 10.32 17.76
C THR A 202 -19.62 8.80 17.79
N GLU A 203 -20.31 8.07 16.92
CA GLU A 203 -20.20 6.63 16.74
C GLU A 203 -20.62 6.25 15.31
N MET A 204 -20.33 5.02 14.90
CA MET A 204 -20.72 4.51 13.59
C MET A 204 -22.25 4.48 13.46
N SER A 205 -22.76 4.90 12.29
CA SER A 205 -24.17 4.67 11.96
C SER A 205 -24.50 3.17 11.86
N ALA A 206 -25.77 2.80 11.97
CA ALA A 206 -26.19 1.41 11.82
C ALA A 206 -25.76 0.80 10.46
N ALA A 207 -25.84 1.60 9.38
CA ALA A 207 -25.38 1.18 8.05
C ALA A 207 -23.86 0.97 8.01
N ASN A 208 -23.10 1.85 8.66
CA ASN A 208 -21.65 1.71 8.74
C ASN A 208 -21.24 0.49 9.59
N LYS A 209 -21.83 0.31 10.78
CA LYS A 209 -21.63 -0.90 11.61
C LYS A 209 -21.89 -2.17 10.80
N LEU A 210 -22.99 -2.21 10.04
CA LEU A 210 -23.33 -3.36 9.18
C LEU A 210 -22.26 -3.65 8.11
N GLN A 211 -21.80 -2.65 7.36
CA GLN A 211 -20.78 -2.91 6.34
C GLN A 211 -19.43 -3.29 6.97
N VAL A 212 -19.06 -2.66 8.09
CA VAL A 212 -17.81 -2.94 8.81
C VAL A 212 -17.80 -4.39 9.27
N SER A 213 -18.85 -4.82 9.98
CA SER A 213 -19.00 -6.22 10.37
C SER A 213 -19.01 -7.16 9.16
N SER A 214 -19.63 -6.76 8.05
CA SER A 214 -19.71 -7.60 6.85
C SER A 214 -18.35 -7.87 6.20
N TYR A 215 -17.52 -6.85 5.96
CA TYR A 215 -16.20 -7.08 5.36
C TYR A 215 -15.22 -7.68 6.38
N LEU A 216 -15.30 -7.28 7.66
CA LEU A 216 -14.42 -7.81 8.72
C LEU A 216 -14.62 -9.32 8.89
N ASN A 217 -15.86 -9.78 8.93
CA ASN A 217 -16.18 -11.21 9.01
C ASN A 217 -15.75 -11.97 7.75
N SER A 218 -15.89 -11.39 6.55
CA SER A 218 -15.42 -12.03 5.31
C SER A 218 -13.89 -12.22 5.35
N MET A 219 -13.14 -11.21 5.76
CA MET A 219 -11.68 -11.27 5.88
C MET A 219 -11.24 -12.26 6.97
N TYR A 220 -11.90 -12.22 8.14
CA TYR A 220 -11.57 -13.14 9.24
C TYR A 220 -11.86 -14.60 8.89
N ASN A 221 -12.98 -14.87 8.19
CA ASN A 221 -13.27 -16.21 7.71
C ASN A 221 -12.22 -16.72 6.71
N HIS A 222 -11.72 -15.86 5.83
CA HIS A 222 -10.62 -16.20 4.91
C HIS A 222 -9.32 -16.49 5.68
N PHE A 223 -8.98 -15.66 6.66
CA PHE A 223 -7.84 -15.84 7.56
C PHE A 223 -7.87 -17.20 8.28
N LEU A 224 -8.99 -17.53 8.93
CA LEU A 224 -9.17 -18.80 9.63
C LEU A 224 -9.13 -20.00 8.67
N ALA A 225 -9.74 -19.87 7.49
CA ALA A 225 -9.69 -20.92 6.47
C ALA A 225 -8.26 -21.17 5.97
N GLY A 226 -7.48 -20.10 5.78
CA GLY A 226 -6.07 -20.17 5.42
C GLY A 226 -5.26 -20.95 6.45
N ILE A 227 -5.35 -20.59 7.74
CA ILE A 227 -4.64 -21.28 8.83
C ILE A 227 -5.11 -22.73 8.95
N SER A 228 -6.43 -22.95 8.88
CA SER A 228 -7.04 -24.28 8.95
C SER A 228 -6.44 -25.22 7.90
N LYS A 229 -6.31 -24.74 6.66
CA LYS A 229 -5.75 -25.51 5.54
C LYS A 229 -4.29 -25.89 5.75
N THR A 230 -3.46 -24.99 6.29
CA THR A 230 -2.00 -25.25 6.41
C THR A 230 -1.62 -25.95 7.71
N ARG A 231 -2.38 -25.76 8.80
CA ARG A 231 -2.10 -26.36 10.11
C ARG A 231 -2.94 -27.61 10.41
N GLY A 232 -3.94 -27.91 9.59
CA GLY A 232 -4.83 -29.07 9.79
C GLY A 232 -5.73 -28.94 11.03
N VAL A 233 -5.93 -27.72 11.53
CA VAL A 233 -6.83 -27.43 12.66
C VAL A 233 -8.20 -27.05 12.10
N ASN A 234 -9.28 -27.58 12.65
CA ASN A 234 -10.63 -27.24 12.20
C ASN A 234 -10.92 -25.73 12.35
N ARG A 235 -11.52 -25.11 11.34
CA ARG A 235 -11.79 -23.66 11.32
C ARG A 235 -12.67 -23.20 12.48
N ASP A 236 -13.73 -23.94 12.82
CA ASP A 236 -14.64 -23.57 13.91
C ASP A 236 -13.95 -23.74 15.28
N SER A 237 -12.97 -24.64 15.38
CA SER A 237 -12.08 -24.71 16.54
C SER A 237 -11.19 -23.49 16.63
N LEU A 238 -10.56 -23.04 15.53
CA LEU A 238 -9.77 -21.80 15.52
C LEU A 238 -10.60 -20.59 15.94
N TYR A 239 -11.83 -20.49 15.42
CA TYR A 239 -12.79 -19.48 15.86
C TYR A 239 -13.03 -19.56 17.37
N SER A 240 -13.33 -20.76 17.91
CA SER A 240 -13.54 -20.95 19.35
C SER A 240 -12.29 -20.67 20.18
N TYR A 241 -11.08 -20.84 19.64
CA TYR A 241 -9.85 -20.54 20.36
C TYR A 241 -9.69 -19.03 20.54
N ALA A 242 -9.96 -18.26 19.49
CA ALA A 242 -9.95 -16.80 19.54
C ALA A 242 -11.06 -16.27 20.45
N ASP A 243 -12.30 -16.70 20.21
CA ASP A 243 -13.51 -16.22 20.92
C ASP A 243 -13.45 -16.43 22.44
N LYS A 244 -12.78 -17.51 22.89
CA LYS A 244 -12.62 -17.85 24.31
C LYS A 244 -11.22 -17.57 24.84
N LEU A 245 -10.38 -16.89 24.07
CA LEU A 245 -8.98 -16.60 24.38
C LEU A 245 -8.25 -17.82 24.97
N LYS A 246 -8.33 -18.96 24.28
CA LYS A 246 -7.79 -20.25 24.76
C LYS A 246 -6.28 -20.35 24.67
N ILE A 247 -5.62 -19.47 23.91
CA ILE A 247 -4.17 -19.44 23.77
C ILE A 247 -3.66 -18.35 24.72
N GLN A 248 -3.26 -18.74 25.94
CA GLN A 248 -2.79 -17.78 26.95
C GLN A 248 -1.28 -17.94 27.19
N TYR A 249 -0.77 -19.16 27.01
CA TYR A 249 0.64 -19.50 27.15
C TYR A 249 1.16 -20.21 25.89
N PRO A 250 2.48 -20.21 25.62
CA PRO A 250 3.07 -20.93 24.48
C PRO A 250 2.69 -22.42 24.42
N GLN A 251 2.52 -23.06 25.58
CA GLN A 251 2.10 -24.45 25.71
C GLN A 251 0.70 -24.68 25.15
N ASP A 252 -0.19 -23.69 25.20
CA ASP A 252 -1.50 -23.77 24.57
C ASP A 252 -1.37 -23.78 23.04
N ALA A 253 -0.54 -22.89 22.48
CA ALA A 253 -0.31 -22.86 21.03
C ALA A 253 0.22 -24.21 20.52
N LEU A 254 1.10 -24.87 21.28
CA LEU A 254 1.58 -26.22 20.99
C LEU A 254 0.46 -27.27 21.14
N LYS A 255 -0.27 -27.25 22.27
CA LYS A 255 -1.39 -28.15 22.58
C LYS A 255 -2.47 -28.14 21.49
N TYR A 256 -2.79 -26.96 20.97
CA TYR A 256 -3.78 -26.75 19.92
C TYR A 256 -3.18 -26.83 18.50
N LYS A 257 -1.92 -27.27 18.36
CA LYS A 257 -1.22 -27.52 17.08
C LYS A 257 -1.07 -26.28 16.19
N LEU A 258 -1.08 -25.10 16.79
CA LEU A 258 -0.77 -23.84 16.10
C LEU A 258 0.73 -23.71 15.83
N VAL A 259 1.56 -24.24 16.73
CA VAL A 259 3.02 -24.33 16.56
C VAL A 259 3.49 -25.79 16.62
N ASP A 260 4.65 -26.07 16.05
CA ASP A 260 5.27 -27.40 15.98
C ASP A 260 6.22 -27.69 17.14
N GLY A 261 6.63 -26.66 17.88
CA GLY A 261 7.49 -26.81 19.04
C GLY A 261 7.76 -25.50 19.76
N LEU A 262 8.13 -25.64 21.04
CA LEU A 262 8.64 -24.55 21.84
C LEU A 262 10.16 -24.65 21.87
N LYS A 263 10.86 -23.70 21.26
CA LYS A 263 12.32 -23.74 21.07
C LYS A 263 12.95 -22.37 21.30
N TYR A 264 14.16 -22.36 21.85
CA TYR A 264 15.02 -21.19 21.80
C TYR A 264 15.62 -21.00 20.40
N LYS A 265 16.10 -19.79 20.12
CA LYS A 265 16.60 -19.44 18.79
C LYS A 265 17.80 -20.27 18.38
N ASP A 266 18.71 -20.57 19.30
CA ASP A 266 19.88 -21.44 19.08
C ASP A 266 19.45 -22.86 18.67
N GLU A 267 18.41 -23.42 19.29
CA GLU A 267 17.88 -24.72 18.90
C GLU A 267 17.27 -24.72 17.48
N VAL A 268 16.68 -23.59 17.06
CA VAL A 268 16.18 -23.42 15.69
C VAL A 268 17.32 -23.26 14.70
N LEU A 269 18.37 -22.49 15.04
CA LEU A 269 19.56 -22.35 14.21
C LEU A 269 20.26 -23.71 14.03
N ASN A 270 20.35 -24.52 15.09
CA ASN A 270 20.87 -25.88 15.00
C ASN A 270 20.01 -26.80 14.12
N ASP A 271 18.68 -26.63 14.11
CA ASP A 271 17.80 -27.35 13.17
C ASP A 271 18.05 -26.91 11.72
N LEU A 272 18.27 -25.61 11.48
CA LEU A 272 18.58 -25.07 10.15
C LEU A 272 19.94 -25.54 9.64
N LYS A 273 20.98 -25.56 10.48
CA LYS A 273 22.31 -26.11 10.15
C LYS A 273 22.22 -27.57 9.70
N LYS A 274 21.47 -28.39 10.44
CA LYS A 274 21.21 -29.79 10.06
C LYS A 274 20.49 -29.93 8.71
N ARG A 275 19.53 -29.05 8.40
CA ARG A 275 18.80 -29.06 7.11
C ARG A 275 19.62 -28.59 5.92
N THR A 276 20.69 -27.86 6.17
CA THR A 276 21.60 -27.28 5.16
C THR A 276 22.91 -28.05 5.06
N GLU A 277 23.07 -29.12 5.87
CA GLU A 277 24.31 -29.91 5.96
C GLU A 277 25.51 -29.05 6.40
N THR A 278 25.25 -28.01 7.20
CA THR A 278 26.28 -27.18 7.86
C THR A 278 26.65 -27.76 9.21
N ASP A 279 27.95 -27.81 9.52
CA ASP A 279 28.43 -28.27 10.82
C ASP A 279 27.95 -27.37 11.96
N LEU A 280 27.71 -27.95 13.14
CA LEU A 280 27.12 -27.22 14.27
C LEU A 280 28.01 -26.10 14.82
N ASP A 281 29.32 -26.24 14.65
CA ASP A 281 30.32 -25.25 15.07
C ASP A 281 30.52 -24.13 14.04
N ASP A 282 30.04 -24.30 12.81
CA ASP A 282 30.17 -23.33 11.71
C ASP A 282 29.01 -22.34 11.65
N ASP A 283 29.24 -21.16 11.08
CA ASP A 283 28.17 -20.20 10.85
C ASP A 283 27.21 -20.67 9.76
N LEU A 284 25.91 -20.43 9.97
CA LEU A 284 24.88 -20.78 8.99
C LEU A 284 24.95 -19.83 7.80
N ASN A 285 25.22 -20.39 6.61
CA ASN A 285 25.13 -19.63 5.36
C ASN A 285 23.71 -19.09 5.19
N SER A 286 23.58 -17.76 5.18
CA SER A 286 22.29 -17.10 5.04
C SER A 286 22.42 -15.80 4.26
N VAL A 287 21.38 -15.49 3.48
CA VAL A 287 21.25 -14.23 2.76
C VAL A 287 19.94 -13.58 3.17
N SER A 288 19.98 -12.29 3.49
CA SER A 288 18.76 -11.53 3.79
C SER A 288 17.97 -11.28 2.51
N ILE A 289 16.64 -11.20 2.58
CA ILE A 289 15.82 -10.89 1.40
C ILE A 289 16.20 -9.54 0.76
N THR A 290 16.63 -8.56 1.56
CA THR A 290 17.06 -7.24 1.08
C THR A 290 18.38 -7.27 0.32
N ASP A 291 19.30 -8.17 0.69
CA ASP A 291 20.57 -8.34 -0.02
C ASP A 291 20.42 -9.27 -1.22
N TYR A 292 19.51 -10.24 -1.13
CA TYR A 292 19.22 -11.19 -2.19
C TYR A 292 18.67 -10.52 -3.47
N ILE A 293 18.06 -9.33 -3.37
CA ILE A 293 17.66 -8.51 -4.53
C ILE A 293 18.85 -8.28 -5.47
N HIS A 294 20.03 -7.99 -4.92
CA HIS A 294 21.23 -7.68 -5.68
C HIS A 294 22.10 -8.92 -5.96
N SER A 295 21.55 -10.13 -5.74
CA SER A 295 22.33 -11.36 -5.93
C SER A 295 22.47 -11.78 -7.38
N SER A 296 23.65 -12.27 -7.74
CA SER A 296 23.94 -12.81 -9.07
C SER A 296 23.06 -14.02 -9.37
N GLY A 297 22.06 -13.83 -10.24
CA GLY A 297 21.06 -14.83 -10.63
C GLY A 297 19.88 -14.11 -11.28
N LYS A 298 19.20 -14.73 -12.25
CA LYS A 298 18.11 -14.10 -13.03
C LYS A 298 17.09 -13.39 -12.12
N ASN A 299 17.20 -12.06 -12.01
CA ASN A 299 16.20 -11.22 -11.40
C ASN A 299 15.04 -11.10 -12.39
N ALA A 300 13.82 -11.42 -11.95
CA ALA A 300 12.62 -11.27 -12.78
C ALA A 300 12.29 -9.78 -13.11
N THR A 301 12.97 -8.84 -12.44
CA THR A 301 12.74 -7.40 -12.53
C THR A 301 13.88 -6.63 -13.20
N ASP A 302 15.07 -7.22 -13.37
CA ASP A 302 16.18 -6.63 -14.14
C ASP A 302 16.03 -6.95 -15.62
N ASP A 303 15.22 -6.16 -16.34
CA ASP A 303 15.26 -5.88 -17.78
C ASP A 303 15.45 -7.04 -18.81
N ASN A 304 15.42 -8.30 -18.40
CA ASN A 304 15.75 -9.48 -19.19
C ASN A 304 15.06 -10.73 -18.65
N ASP A 305 13.74 -10.64 -18.38
CA ASP A 305 12.87 -11.80 -18.59
C ASP A 305 12.85 -12.11 -20.12
N GLU A 306 13.97 -12.62 -20.63
CA GLU A 306 13.96 -13.48 -21.80
C GLU A 306 13.35 -14.80 -21.36
N VAL A 307 12.02 -14.85 -21.34
CA VAL A 307 11.32 -16.09 -21.68
C VAL A 307 11.88 -16.50 -23.03
N GLU A 308 12.65 -17.60 -23.09
CA GLU A 308 13.38 -18.10 -24.27
C GLU A 308 12.81 -17.58 -25.60
N GLY A 309 13.51 -16.60 -26.17
CA GLY A 309 13.08 -15.85 -27.33
C GLY A 309 13.32 -14.35 -27.14
N SER A 310 14.18 -13.77 -27.98
CA SER A 310 14.43 -12.33 -28.14
C SER A 310 13.12 -11.58 -28.48
N SER A 311 12.24 -11.40 -27.50
CA SER A 311 10.97 -10.73 -27.70
C SER A 311 11.13 -9.24 -27.42
N SER A 312 10.96 -8.43 -28.46
CA SER A 312 10.82 -6.98 -28.30
C SER A 312 9.47 -6.57 -27.69
N GLU A 313 8.57 -7.54 -27.44
CA GLU A 313 7.21 -7.33 -26.94
C GLU A 313 7.19 -7.24 -25.41
N ARG A 314 6.32 -6.37 -24.91
CA ARG A 314 6.29 -6.01 -23.49
C ARG A 314 4.88 -6.03 -22.93
N ILE A 315 4.77 -6.32 -21.65
CA ILE A 315 3.60 -6.02 -20.84
C ILE A 315 3.98 -4.90 -19.88
N ALA A 316 3.24 -3.80 -19.92
CA ALA A 316 3.48 -2.68 -19.02
C ALA A 316 2.71 -2.86 -17.72
N ILE A 317 3.38 -2.73 -16.58
CA ILE A 317 2.76 -2.68 -15.25
C ILE A 317 2.70 -1.22 -14.83
N ILE A 318 1.50 -0.66 -14.70
CA ILE A 318 1.29 0.71 -14.22
C ILE A 318 0.90 0.64 -12.74
N TYR A 319 1.76 1.15 -11.87
CA TYR A 319 1.49 1.27 -10.45
C TYR A 319 0.71 2.55 -10.16
N ALA A 320 -0.49 2.38 -9.63
CA ALA A 320 -1.35 3.43 -9.12
C ALA A 320 -1.52 3.18 -7.60
N ASN A 321 -0.59 3.70 -6.82
CA ASN A 321 -0.50 3.52 -5.37
C ASN A 321 -0.76 4.85 -4.64
N GLY A 322 -1.67 4.83 -3.66
CA GLY A 322 -1.96 5.97 -2.80
C GLY A 322 -3.28 6.69 -3.05
N GLU A 323 -3.45 7.84 -2.41
CA GLU A 323 -4.61 8.72 -2.60
C GLU A 323 -4.58 9.36 -4.00
N ILE A 324 -5.75 9.47 -4.64
CA ILE A 324 -5.89 10.09 -5.96
C ILE A 324 -6.05 11.60 -5.84
N ILE A 325 -5.10 12.33 -6.41
CA ILE A 325 -5.10 13.80 -6.45
C ILE A 325 -4.99 14.32 -7.89
N SER A 326 -5.34 15.59 -8.07
CA SER A 326 -5.10 16.28 -9.34
C SER A 326 -3.64 16.70 -9.46
N GLY A 327 -3.08 16.68 -10.67
CA GLY A 327 -1.67 17.05 -10.92
C GLY A 327 -0.73 15.85 -11.00
N GLU A 328 0.55 16.06 -10.68
CA GLU A 328 1.60 15.05 -10.89
C GLU A 328 1.62 13.95 -9.81
N GLY A 329 1.25 14.25 -8.56
CA GLY A 329 1.44 13.32 -7.45
C GLY A 329 2.92 13.02 -7.18
N ASP A 330 3.20 11.97 -6.43
CA ASP A 330 4.56 11.54 -6.05
C ASP A 330 4.67 10.00 -6.07
N ASN A 331 5.45 9.40 -5.16
CA ASN A 331 5.59 7.94 -5.03
C ASN A 331 4.53 7.33 -4.10
N GLU A 332 3.85 8.15 -3.29
CA GLU A 332 2.87 7.75 -2.29
C GLU A 332 1.45 8.24 -2.61
N THR A 333 1.30 9.04 -3.67
CA THR A 333 0.03 9.58 -4.17
C THR A 333 -0.12 9.41 -5.67
N ILE A 334 -1.35 9.14 -6.11
CA ILE A 334 -1.70 8.97 -7.52
C ILE A 334 -2.06 10.35 -8.09
N GLY A 335 -1.15 10.92 -8.89
CA GLY A 335 -1.44 12.11 -9.67
C GLY A 335 -2.16 11.80 -10.98
N SER A 336 -3.26 12.52 -11.26
CA SER A 336 -4.01 12.39 -12.51
C SER A 336 -3.14 12.57 -13.76
N GLU A 337 -2.21 13.52 -13.75
CA GLU A 337 -1.34 13.81 -14.90
C GLU A 337 -0.29 12.73 -15.11
N LYS A 338 0.43 12.33 -14.05
CA LYS A 338 1.51 11.31 -14.12
C LYS A 338 0.98 9.96 -14.61
N ILE A 339 -0.13 9.49 -14.04
CA ILE A 339 -0.73 8.21 -14.45
C ILE A 339 -1.36 8.30 -15.85
N SER A 340 -2.00 9.41 -16.20
CA SER A 340 -2.56 9.61 -17.55
C SER A 340 -1.47 9.64 -18.62
N LYS A 341 -0.34 10.32 -18.35
CA LYS A 341 0.85 10.32 -19.22
C LYS A 341 1.43 8.91 -19.38
N ALA A 342 1.54 8.14 -18.29
CA ALA A 342 1.99 6.75 -18.34
C ALA A 342 1.06 5.88 -19.19
N LEU A 343 -0.25 5.92 -18.95
CA LEU A 343 -1.26 5.21 -19.75
C LEU A 343 -1.18 5.59 -21.24
N ARG A 344 -1.08 6.88 -21.54
CA ARG A 344 -0.93 7.38 -22.90
C ARG A 344 0.37 6.90 -23.56
N LYS A 345 1.50 6.94 -22.85
CA LYS A 345 2.80 6.44 -23.32
C LYS A 345 2.71 4.97 -23.69
N VAL A 346 2.22 4.12 -22.78
CA VAL A 346 2.13 2.67 -23.04
C VAL A 346 1.07 2.32 -24.08
N ARG A 347 0.00 3.11 -24.20
CA ARG A 347 -1.01 2.96 -25.25
C ARG A 347 -0.41 3.18 -26.64
N LEU A 348 0.45 4.18 -26.80
CA LEU A 348 1.06 4.56 -28.08
C LEU A 348 2.33 3.76 -28.44
N ASP A 349 3.02 3.16 -27.46
CA ASP A 349 4.22 2.36 -27.72
C ASP A 349 3.88 1.02 -28.40
N LYS A 350 4.31 0.82 -29.66
CA LYS A 350 4.05 -0.41 -30.42
C LYS A 350 4.67 -1.68 -29.82
N LYS A 351 5.70 -1.55 -28.95
CA LYS A 351 6.34 -2.68 -28.26
C LYS A 351 5.49 -3.18 -27.09
N VAL A 352 4.71 -2.32 -26.44
CA VAL A 352 3.78 -2.73 -25.39
C VAL A 352 2.57 -3.39 -26.02
N LYS A 353 2.24 -4.62 -25.62
CA LYS A 353 1.12 -5.40 -26.18
C LYS A 353 -0.06 -5.52 -25.23
N ALA A 354 0.17 -5.40 -23.94
CA ALA A 354 -0.88 -5.36 -22.91
C ALA A 354 -0.45 -4.48 -21.72
N VAL A 355 -1.43 -4.09 -20.91
CA VAL A 355 -1.22 -3.29 -19.69
C VAL A 355 -1.82 -4.01 -18.50
N VAL A 356 -1.07 -4.09 -17.40
CA VAL A 356 -1.58 -4.41 -16.07
C VAL A 356 -1.59 -3.13 -15.25
N LEU A 357 -2.75 -2.69 -14.79
CA LEU A 357 -2.90 -1.57 -13.87
C LEU A 357 -2.96 -2.11 -12.44
N ARG A 358 -1.87 -1.95 -11.69
CA ARG A 358 -1.77 -2.31 -10.27
C ARG A 358 -2.33 -1.17 -9.42
N VAL A 359 -3.50 -1.38 -8.81
CA VAL A 359 -4.24 -0.36 -8.05
C VAL A 359 -4.19 -0.68 -6.57
N ASN A 360 -3.56 0.19 -5.77
CA ASN A 360 -3.65 0.19 -4.32
C ASN A 360 -4.04 1.59 -3.85
N SER A 361 -5.34 1.90 -3.85
CA SER A 361 -5.88 3.23 -3.61
C SER A 361 -7.21 3.23 -2.85
N PRO A 362 -7.34 4.05 -1.80
CA PRO A 362 -8.62 4.34 -1.17
C PRO A 362 -9.51 5.28 -2.00
N GLY A 363 -9.04 5.75 -3.16
CA GLY A 363 -9.67 6.78 -3.96
C GLY A 363 -9.15 8.18 -3.64
N GLY A 364 -9.98 9.20 -3.79
CA GLY A 364 -9.62 10.62 -3.63
C GLY A 364 -10.48 11.52 -4.52
N SER A 365 -9.85 12.47 -5.21
CA SER A 365 -10.53 13.42 -6.10
C SER A 365 -11.33 12.70 -7.19
N SER A 366 -12.64 12.99 -7.25
CA SER A 366 -13.54 12.42 -8.27
C SER A 366 -13.14 12.85 -9.69
N LEU A 367 -12.70 14.10 -9.87
CA LEU A 367 -12.29 14.61 -11.17
C LEU A 367 -10.98 13.96 -11.64
N ALA A 368 -9.98 13.86 -10.76
CA ALA A 368 -8.72 13.18 -11.07
C ALA A 368 -8.96 11.71 -11.47
N SER A 369 -9.88 11.04 -10.78
CA SER A 369 -10.29 9.67 -11.11
C SER A 369 -10.93 9.57 -12.50
N ASP A 370 -11.75 10.54 -12.90
CA ASP A 370 -12.36 10.57 -14.24
C ASP A 370 -11.33 10.77 -15.35
N VAL A 371 -10.35 11.65 -15.12
CA VAL A 371 -9.22 11.88 -16.05
C VAL A 371 -8.43 10.60 -16.29
N ILE A 372 -8.06 9.88 -15.21
CA ILE A 372 -7.34 8.61 -15.32
C ILE A 372 -8.21 7.54 -15.99
N TRP A 373 -9.47 7.39 -15.57
CA TRP A 373 -10.42 6.45 -16.15
C TRP A 373 -10.56 6.62 -17.66
N ARG A 374 -10.57 7.88 -18.13
CA ARG A 374 -10.63 8.16 -19.56
C ARG A 374 -9.44 7.59 -20.31
N GLU A 375 -8.21 7.72 -19.79
CA GLU A 375 -7.02 7.10 -20.41
C GLU A 375 -7.02 5.57 -20.29
N VAL A 376 -7.55 4.99 -19.21
CA VAL A 376 -7.76 3.53 -19.09
C VAL A 376 -8.71 3.05 -20.19
N ALA A 377 -9.84 3.74 -20.38
CA ALA A 377 -10.82 3.40 -21.41
C ALA A 377 -10.27 3.57 -22.84
N LEU A 378 -9.45 4.59 -23.09
CA LEU A 378 -8.75 4.78 -24.36
C LEU A 378 -7.70 3.68 -24.60
N THR A 379 -7.00 3.26 -23.54
CA THR A 379 -5.99 2.20 -23.60
C THR A 379 -6.62 0.86 -23.91
N LYS A 380 -7.73 0.51 -23.25
CA LYS A 380 -8.51 -0.71 -23.53
C LYS A 380 -8.93 -0.83 -25.00
N LYS A 381 -9.30 0.29 -25.65
CA LYS A 381 -9.66 0.28 -27.08
C LYS A 381 -8.49 -0.11 -28.00
N ALA A 382 -7.26 0.07 -27.54
CA ALA A 382 -6.06 -0.22 -28.31
C ALA A 382 -5.40 -1.55 -27.91
N LYS A 383 -5.43 -1.90 -26.61
CA LYS A 383 -4.68 -3.02 -26.02
C LYS A 383 -5.42 -3.59 -24.82
N PRO A 384 -5.27 -4.89 -24.50
CA PRO A 384 -5.79 -5.46 -23.26
C PRO A 384 -5.33 -4.69 -22.03
N VAL A 385 -6.26 -4.32 -21.15
CA VAL A 385 -5.99 -3.70 -19.86
C VAL A 385 -6.55 -4.59 -18.75
N ILE A 386 -5.67 -5.11 -17.91
CA ILE A 386 -6.03 -5.95 -16.76
C ILE A 386 -5.76 -5.17 -15.48
N VAL A 387 -6.69 -5.16 -14.54
CA VAL A 387 -6.45 -4.58 -13.22
C VAL A 387 -6.02 -5.67 -12.25
N SER A 388 -4.99 -5.40 -11.46
CA SER A 388 -4.63 -6.12 -10.24
C SER A 388 -4.86 -5.20 -9.05
N MET A 389 -5.81 -5.53 -8.18
CA MET A 389 -6.08 -4.76 -6.97
C MET A 389 -5.18 -5.24 -5.82
N GLY A 390 -4.50 -4.31 -5.16
CA GLY A 390 -3.74 -4.54 -3.93
C GLY A 390 -4.64 -4.59 -2.70
N ASP A 391 -4.15 -4.04 -1.59
CA ASP A 391 -4.90 -4.00 -0.33
C ASP A 391 -6.23 -3.28 -0.45
N VAL A 392 -6.24 -2.17 -1.21
CA VAL A 392 -7.41 -1.34 -1.39
C VAL A 392 -7.54 -0.92 -2.85
N ALA A 393 -8.72 -1.04 -3.45
CA ALA A 393 -9.03 -0.45 -4.74
C ALA A 393 -10.48 -0.01 -4.75
N ALA A 394 -10.77 1.04 -3.99
CA ALA A 394 -12.12 1.43 -3.65
C ALA A 394 -12.39 2.90 -4.00
N SER A 395 -13.66 3.22 -4.19
CA SER A 395 -14.11 4.55 -4.59
C SER A 395 -13.40 5.03 -5.85
N GLY A 396 -12.62 6.12 -5.84
CA GLY A 396 -11.80 6.54 -6.98
C GLY A 396 -10.86 5.44 -7.51
N GLY A 397 -10.32 4.58 -6.63
CA GLY A 397 -9.53 3.42 -7.03
C GLY A 397 -10.36 2.39 -7.83
N TYR A 398 -11.63 2.19 -7.46
CA TYR A 398 -12.54 1.36 -8.25
C TYR A 398 -12.99 2.06 -9.54
N TYR A 399 -13.16 3.39 -9.49
CA TYR A 399 -13.51 4.21 -10.65
C TYR A 399 -12.49 4.02 -11.79
N ILE A 400 -11.19 4.16 -11.50
CA ILE A 400 -10.13 3.97 -12.51
C ILE A 400 -10.00 2.51 -12.97
N SER A 401 -10.47 1.56 -12.16
CA SER A 401 -10.45 0.13 -12.47
C SER A 401 -11.62 -0.32 -13.36
N ALA A 402 -12.76 0.36 -13.27
CA ALA A 402 -14.04 -0.11 -13.81
C ALA A 402 -14.01 -0.37 -15.32
N ALA A 403 -13.20 0.38 -16.07
CA ALA A 403 -13.13 0.27 -17.53
C ALA A 403 -12.35 -0.95 -18.02
N ALA A 404 -11.56 -1.63 -17.19
CA ALA A 404 -10.64 -2.70 -17.59
C ALA A 404 -11.33 -3.87 -18.32
N ASP A 405 -10.56 -4.67 -19.05
CA ASP A 405 -11.04 -5.92 -19.67
C ASP A 405 -11.31 -7.01 -18.63
N SER A 406 -10.46 -7.07 -17.60
CA SER A 406 -10.62 -7.99 -16.46
C SER A 406 -10.07 -7.34 -15.19
N ILE A 407 -10.71 -7.59 -14.06
CA ILE A 407 -10.31 -7.13 -12.73
C ILE A 407 -9.99 -8.33 -11.85
N PHE A 408 -8.78 -8.36 -11.30
CA PHE A 408 -8.31 -9.32 -10.30
C PHE A 408 -8.21 -8.63 -8.94
N ALA A 409 -8.60 -9.34 -7.88
CA ALA A 409 -8.45 -8.89 -6.50
C ALA A 409 -8.08 -10.07 -5.60
N GLN A 410 -7.44 -9.83 -4.47
CA GLN A 410 -7.33 -10.86 -3.45
C GLN A 410 -8.67 -11.05 -2.73
N PRO A 411 -8.95 -12.22 -2.12
CA PRO A 411 -10.18 -12.45 -1.35
C PRO A 411 -10.44 -11.37 -0.29
N ASN A 412 -9.36 -10.86 0.31
CA ASN A 412 -9.33 -9.88 1.38
C ASN A 412 -8.97 -8.45 0.92
N THR A 413 -8.87 -8.17 -0.39
CA THR A 413 -8.82 -6.81 -0.93
C THR A 413 -10.07 -6.03 -0.52
N ILE A 414 -9.93 -4.76 -0.13
CA ILE A 414 -11.04 -3.85 0.08
C ILE A 414 -11.36 -3.09 -1.22
N THR A 415 -12.58 -3.21 -1.74
CA THR A 415 -13.02 -2.57 -2.99
C THR A 415 -14.46 -2.05 -2.92
N GLY A 416 -15.03 -1.65 -4.05
CA GLY A 416 -16.34 -1.03 -4.13
C GLY A 416 -16.30 0.43 -3.69
N SER A 417 -17.06 0.77 -2.65
CA SER A 417 -17.27 2.15 -2.16
C SER A 417 -17.69 3.14 -3.26
N ILE A 418 -18.57 2.66 -4.14
CA ILE A 418 -19.16 3.44 -5.24
C ILE A 418 -20.14 4.44 -4.62
N GLY A 419 -19.67 5.66 -4.39
CA GLY A 419 -20.38 6.72 -3.69
C GLY A 419 -19.51 7.97 -3.60
N ILE A 420 -20.13 9.12 -3.40
CA ILE A 420 -19.48 10.42 -3.50
C ILE A 420 -19.95 11.33 -2.36
N PHE A 421 -19.03 12.16 -1.85
CA PHE A 421 -19.34 13.15 -0.82
C PHE A 421 -18.51 14.42 -1.01
N ALA A 422 -18.93 15.49 -0.35
CA ALA A 422 -18.18 16.72 -0.14
C ALA A 422 -18.36 17.17 1.31
N VAL A 423 -17.33 17.76 1.89
CA VAL A 423 -17.37 18.36 3.23
C VAL A 423 -16.84 19.77 3.14
N LEU A 424 -17.57 20.71 3.75
CA LEU A 424 -17.14 22.09 3.88
C LEU A 424 -17.16 22.47 5.37
N PRO A 425 -16.11 23.11 5.90
CA PRO A 425 -16.12 23.58 7.27
C PRO A 425 -17.03 24.81 7.39
N ASN A 426 -17.78 24.89 8.48
CA ASN A 426 -18.35 26.12 9.00
C ASN A 426 -17.63 26.43 10.33
N MET A 427 -16.80 27.46 10.30
CA MET A 427 -15.98 27.94 11.40
C MET A 427 -16.52 29.24 11.98
N GLN A 428 -17.75 29.64 11.66
CA GLN A 428 -18.34 30.90 12.15
C GLN A 428 -18.25 31.02 13.67
N LYS A 429 -18.63 29.99 14.42
CA LYS A 429 -18.57 29.99 15.90
C LYS A 429 -17.14 29.94 16.40
N PHE A 430 -16.25 29.21 15.73
CA PHE A 430 -14.83 29.23 16.07
C PHE A 430 -14.26 30.65 15.97
N PHE A 431 -14.52 31.35 14.86
CA PHE A 431 -14.05 32.71 14.67
C PHE A 431 -14.70 33.70 15.66
N ASN A 432 -16.03 33.72 15.72
CA ASN A 432 -16.75 34.70 16.53
C ASN A 432 -16.55 34.45 18.03
N ASP A 433 -16.77 33.21 18.48
CA ASP A 433 -16.91 32.89 19.91
C ASP A 433 -15.56 32.52 20.56
N LYS A 434 -14.60 32.01 19.78
CA LYS A 434 -13.28 31.60 20.32
C LYS A 434 -12.19 32.62 20.05
N LEU A 435 -12.21 33.26 18.89
CA LEU A 435 -11.15 34.18 18.46
C LEU A 435 -11.57 35.65 18.45
N GLY A 436 -12.88 35.96 18.55
CA GLY A 436 -13.38 37.33 18.45
C GLY A 436 -13.25 37.93 17.04
N LEU A 437 -13.09 37.11 16.01
CA LEU A 437 -12.97 37.53 14.61
C LEU A 437 -14.34 37.60 13.95
N THR A 438 -14.61 38.69 13.22
CA THR A 438 -15.80 38.86 12.40
C THR A 438 -15.43 39.13 10.94
N PHE A 439 -16.35 38.83 10.04
CA PHE A 439 -16.16 38.98 8.59
C PHE A 439 -17.37 39.70 8.00
N ASP A 440 -17.10 40.76 7.23
CA ASP A 440 -18.09 41.51 6.47
C ASP A 440 -17.69 41.46 4.98
N ASN A 441 -18.65 41.21 4.10
CA ASN A 441 -18.36 40.96 2.69
C ASN A 441 -19.26 41.74 1.73
N VAL A 442 -18.66 42.15 0.61
CA VAL A 442 -19.34 42.75 -0.53
C VAL A 442 -19.18 41.78 -1.70
N LYS A 443 -20.28 41.43 -2.35
CA LYS A 443 -20.30 40.42 -3.41
C LYS A 443 -20.76 41.03 -4.73
N THR A 444 -20.06 40.70 -5.80
CA THR A 444 -20.46 41.04 -7.17
C THR A 444 -21.45 40.03 -7.75
N GLY A 445 -21.56 38.83 -7.16
CA GLY A 445 -22.55 37.81 -7.51
C GLY A 445 -23.04 37.06 -6.27
N SER A 446 -24.28 36.56 -6.30
CA SER A 446 -24.96 35.99 -5.13
C SER A 446 -24.25 34.80 -4.48
N TYR A 447 -23.40 34.09 -5.23
CA TYR A 447 -22.66 32.90 -4.78
C TYR A 447 -21.14 33.09 -4.81
N ALA A 448 -20.64 34.33 -4.89
CA ALA A 448 -19.20 34.62 -5.02
C ALA A 448 -18.36 34.13 -3.83
N ASP A 449 -19.00 33.87 -2.68
CA ASP A 449 -18.39 33.34 -1.46
C ASP A 449 -18.91 31.93 -1.12
N LEU A 450 -19.38 31.16 -2.12
CA LEU A 450 -19.76 29.76 -1.93
C LEU A 450 -18.56 28.97 -1.38
N GLY A 451 -18.76 28.34 -0.22
CA GLY A 451 -17.72 27.56 0.47
C GLY A 451 -16.79 28.37 1.35
N ASP A 452 -17.12 29.63 1.62
CA ASP A 452 -16.54 30.41 2.72
C ASP A 452 -16.76 29.69 4.05
N ALA A 453 -15.69 29.56 4.84
CA ALA A 453 -15.72 28.89 6.14
C ALA A 453 -16.24 29.81 7.27
N SER A 454 -16.32 31.12 7.07
CA SER A 454 -16.75 32.09 8.09
C SER A 454 -18.26 32.11 8.35
N ARG A 455 -19.05 31.39 7.53
CA ARG A 455 -20.51 31.30 7.65
C ARG A 455 -21.02 29.92 7.22
N PRO A 456 -22.23 29.52 7.66
CA PRO A 456 -22.88 28.33 7.12
C PRO A 456 -23.26 28.50 5.64
N LEU A 457 -23.42 27.37 4.96
CA LEU A 457 -24.03 27.31 3.63
C LEU A 457 -25.50 27.71 3.74
N THR A 458 -25.95 28.55 2.81
CA THR A 458 -27.38 28.82 2.65
C THR A 458 -28.10 27.60 2.08
N PRO A 459 -29.43 27.49 2.22
CA PRO A 459 -30.21 26.40 1.62
C PRO A 459 -30.02 26.28 0.10
N ALA A 460 -29.91 27.42 -0.61
CA ALA A 460 -29.69 27.45 -2.06
C ALA A 460 -28.30 26.89 -2.43
N GLU A 461 -27.25 27.31 -1.72
CA GLU A 461 -25.89 26.80 -1.92
C GLU A 461 -25.79 25.30 -1.63
N ARG A 462 -26.43 24.84 -0.55
CA ARG A 462 -26.54 23.41 -0.22
C ARG A 462 -27.23 22.63 -1.34
N GLY A 463 -28.31 23.16 -1.92
CA GLY A 463 -28.99 22.57 -3.07
C GLY A 463 -28.12 22.47 -4.32
N ILE A 464 -27.33 23.51 -4.62
CA ILE A 464 -26.37 23.51 -5.74
C ILE A 464 -25.34 22.39 -5.55
N LEU A 465 -24.72 22.31 -4.37
CA LEU A 465 -23.72 21.28 -4.07
C LEU A 465 -24.33 19.87 -4.09
N GLN A 466 -25.55 19.70 -3.56
CA GLN A 466 -26.25 18.41 -3.60
C GLN A 466 -26.52 17.96 -5.04
N ASN A 467 -26.93 18.86 -5.93
CA ASN A 467 -27.12 18.55 -7.35
C ASN A 467 -25.80 18.12 -8.03
N GLN A 468 -24.68 18.76 -7.67
CA GLN A 468 -23.36 18.35 -8.18
C GLN A 468 -22.96 16.95 -7.70
N VAL A 469 -23.15 16.66 -6.40
CA VAL A 469 -22.89 15.33 -5.81
C VAL A 469 -23.81 14.27 -6.43
N ASN A 470 -25.10 14.56 -6.63
CA ASN A 470 -26.05 13.68 -7.31
C ASN A 470 -25.61 13.36 -8.75
N ARG A 471 -25.19 14.39 -9.50
CA ARG A 471 -24.66 14.22 -10.86
C ARG A 471 -23.40 13.35 -10.85
N GLY A 472 -22.46 13.61 -9.94
CA GLY A 472 -21.24 12.82 -9.79
C GLY A 472 -21.52 11.35 -9.49
N TYR A 473 -22.48 11.06 -8.61
CA TYR A 473 -22.90 9.69 -8.32
C TYR A 473 -23.54 8.99 -9.52
N SER A 474 -24.39 9.70 -10.27
CA SER A 474 -24.98 9.18 -11.51
C SER A 474 -23.89 8.86 -12.54
N ILE A 475 -22.90 9.73 -12.71
CA ILE A 475 -21.75 9.47 -13.60
C ILE A 475 -20.98 8.23 -13.13
N PHE A 476 -20.67 8.13 -11.84
CA PHE A 476 -19.89 7.02 -11.30
C PHE A 476 -20.62 5.68 -11.48
N THR A 477 -21.90 5.60 -11.10
CA THR A 477 -22.70 4.40 -11.31
C THR A 477 -22.82 4.03 -12.78
N LYS A 478 -22.89 5.02 -13.68
CA LYS A 478 -22.85 4.78 -15.14
C LYS A 478 -21.50 4.25 -15.63
N VAL A 479 -20.38 4.82 -15.18
CA VAL A 479 -19.03 4.34 -15.51
C VAL A 479 -18.86 2.88 -15.12
N VAL A 480 -19.31 2.52 -13.91
CA VAL A 480 -19.26 1.13 -13.45
C VAL A 480 -20.23 0.25 -14.25
N ALA A 481 -21.46 0.70 -14.50
CA ALA A 481 -22.44 -0.04 -15.28
C ALA A 481 -21.90 -0.39 -16.68
N ASP A 482 -21.37 0.61 -17.39
CA ASP A 482 -20.81 0.47 -18.73
C ASP A 482 -19.57 -0.45 -18.72
N GLY A 483 -18.66 -0.25 -17.77
CA GLY A 483 -17.42 -1.03 -17.66
C GLY A 483 -17.64 -2.49 -17.26
N ARG A 484 -18.61 -2.76 -16.38
CA ARG A 484 -18.92 -4.09 -15.83
C ARG A 484 -20.08 -4.78 -16.54
N LYS A 485 -20.64 -4.17 -17.59
CA LYS A 485 -21.80 -4.64 -18.35
C LYS A 485 -22.99 -4.97 -17.45
N LYS A 486 -23.31 -4.05 -16.54
CA LYS A 486 -24.46 -4.10 -15.62
C LYS A 486 -25.40 -2.94 -15.92
N THR A 487 -26.62 -3.00 -15.39
CA THR A 487 -27.51 -1.83 -15.41
C THR A 487 -27.08 -0.85 -14.33
N GLN A 488 -27.27 0.45 -14.58
CA GLN A 488 -26.99 1.48 -13.57
C GLN A 488 -27.80 1.28 -12.29
N ALA A 489 -29.06 0.81 -12.41
CA ALA A 489 -29.90 0.46 -11.26
C ALA A 489 -29.34 -0.70 -10.43
N TYR A 490 -28.73 -1.71 -11.06
CA TYR A 490 -28.06 -2.78 -10.32
C TYR A 490 -26.82 -2.27 -9.60
N VAL A 491 -26.01 -1.44 -10.27
CA VAL A 491 -24.83 -0.82 -9.63
C VAL A 491 -25.25 0.05 -8.46
N ASP A 492 -26.36 0.78 -8.58
CA ASP A 492 -26.91 1.57 -7.47
C ASP A 492 -27.28 0.68 -6.27
N SER A 493 -27.94 -0.46 -6.49
CA SER A 493 -28.40 -1.33 -5.39
C SER A 493 -27.25 -1.99 -4.61
N ILE A 494 -26.12 -2.27 -5.26
CA ILE A 494 -24.90 -2.78 -4.61
C ILE A 494 -23.89 -1.66 -4.24
N GLY A 495 -24.17 -0.44 -4.69
CA GLY A 495 -23.36 0.76 -4.53
C GLY A 495 -23.68 1.49 -3.24
N GLN A 496 -24.20 2.72 -3.35
CA GLN A 496 -24.58 3.55 -2.19
C GLN A 496 -23.42 3.77 -1.19
N GLY A 497 -22.19 3.79 -1.69
CA GLY A 497 -20.96 3.96 -0.92
C GLY A 497 -20.45 2.70 -0.22
N ARG A 498 -21.09 1.54 -0.43
CA ARG A 498 -20.82 0.31 0.32
C ARG A 498 -19.46 -0.29 -0.03
N VAL A 499 -18.73 -0.67 1.01
CA VAL A 499 -17.44 -1.37 0.91
C VAL A 499 -17.65 -2.87 0.82
N TRP A 500 -16.86 -3.53 -0.03
CA TRP A 500 -16.90 -4.98 -0.25
C TRP A 500 -15.49 -5.57 -0.18
N THR A 501 -15.36 -6.81 0.31
CA THR A 501 -14.12 -7.57 0.10
C THR A 501 -14.01 -8.05 -1.34
N GLY A 502 -12.82 -8.44 -1.81
CA GLY A 502 -12.64 -9.01 -3.14
C GLY A 502 -13.48 -10.28 -3.35
N GLU A 503 -13.61 -11.12 -2.31
CA GLU A 503 -14.49 -12.30 -2.34
C GLU A 503 -15.96 -11.92 -2.54
N GLN A 504 -16.45 -10.90 -1.84
CA GLN A 504 -17.81 -10.39 -2.01
C GLN A 504 -18.00 -9.71 -3.37
N ALA A 505 -17.02 -8.91 -3.80
CA ALA A 505 -17.02 -8.18 -5.06
C ALA A 505 -17.08 -9.11 -6.29
N LEU A 506 -16.45 -10.29 -6.21
CA LEU A 506 -16.58 -11.35 -7.22
C LEU A 506 -18.04 -11.82 -7.33
N LYS A 507 -18.69 -12.12 -6.19
CA LYS A 507 -20.06 -12.65 -6.14
C LYS A 507 -21.09 -11.68 -6.74
N ILE A 508 -20.87 -10.37 -6.59
CA ILE A 508 -21.74 -9.31 -7.13
C ILE A 508 -21.27 -8.77 -8.50
N GLY A 509 -20.21 -9.34 -9.08
CA GLY A 509 -19.73 -8.99 -10.42
C GLY A 509 -19.00 -7.65 -10.54
N LEU A 510 -18.51 -7.09 -9.43
CA LEU A 510 -17.61 -5.93 -9.45
C LEU A 510 -16.16 -6.34 -9.77
N VAL A 511 -15.78 -7.58 -9.47
CA VAL A 511 -14.48 -8.19 -9.77
C VAL A 511 -14.71 -9.45 -10.63
N ASP A 512 -13.77 -9.78 -11.52
CA ASP A 512 -13.91 -10.94 -12.41
C ASP A 512 -13.27 -12.21 -11.84
N ARG A 513 -12.14 -12.07 -11.13
CA ARG A 513 -11.34 -13.19 -10.65
C ARG A 513 -10.68 -12.86 -9.31
N LEU A 514 -10.53 -13.88 -8.47
CA LEU A 514 -9.62 -13.81 -7.34
C LEU A 514 -8.22 -14.20 -7.81
N GLY A 515 -7.21 -13.42 -7.43
CA GLY A 515 -5.83 -13.67 -7.83
C GLY A 515 -4.90 -12.50 -7.53
N ASN A 516 -3.63 -12.70 -7.84
CA ASN A 516 -2.54 -11.76 -7.57
C ASN A 516 -2.04 -11.05 -8.85
N ILE A 517 -0.95 -10.29 -8.74
CA ILE A 517 -0.36 -9.61 -9.89
C ILE A 517 0.16 -10.57 -10.97
N ASP A 518 0.70 -11.74 -10.61
CA ASP A 518 1.14 -12.75 -11.59
C ASP A 518 -0.03 -13.30 -12.41
N ASP A 519 -1.20 -13.50 -11.78
CA ASP A 519 -2.41 -13.95 -12.46
C ASP A 519 -2.92 -12.88 -13.45
N ALA A 520 -2.86 -11.61 -13.05
CA ALA A 520 -3.19 -10.48 -13.92
C ALA A 520 -2.23 -10.39 -15.13
N VAL A 521 -0.92 -10.56 -14.91
CA VAL A 521 0.10 -10.61 -15.97
C VAL A 521 -0.13 -11.77 -16.92
N LYS A 522 -0.39 -12.98 -16.41
CA LYS A 522 -0.71 -14.16 -17.24
C LYS A 522 -1.98 -13.93 -18.07
N SER A 523 -2.99 -13.29 -17.48
CA SER A 523 -4.22 -12.91 -18.19
C SER A 523 -3.93 -11.90 -19.31
N ALA A 524 -3.10 -10.88 -19.03
CA ALA A 524 -2.68 -9.89 -20.01
C ALA A 524 -1.92 -10.53 -21.18
N ALA A 525 -0.95 -11.41 -20.88
CA ALA A 525 -0.20 -12.18 -21.88
C ALA A 525 -1.12 -13.03 -22.76
N LYS A 526 -2.06 -13.76 -22.13
CA LYS A 526 -3.03 -14.59 -22.84
C LYS A 526 -3.92 -13.77 -23.77
N MET A 527 -4.43 -12.63 -23.30
CA MET A 527 -5.30 -11.74 -24.10
C MET A 527 -4.54 -11.09 -25.26
N ALA A 528 -3.25 -10.78 -25.07
CA ALA A 528 -2.38 -10.29 -26.13
C ALA A 528 -1.74 -11.39 -27.00
N LYS A 529 -2.05 -12.67 -26.73
CA LYS A 529 -1.51 -13.85 -27.44
C LYS A 529 0.02 -13.95 -27.41
N LEU A 530 0.63 -13.53 -26.30
CA LEU A 530 2.07 -13.55 -26.10
C LEU A 530 2.54 -14.89 -25.53
N LYS A 531 3.64 -15.42 -26.08
CA LYS A 531 4.35 -16.59 -25.53
C LYS A 531 5.59 -16.19 -24.73
N SER A 532 6.26 -15.11 -25.15
CA SER A 532 7.43 -14.52 -24.50
C SER A 532 7.27 -13.00 -24.50
N TYR A 533 7.60 -12.36 -23.36
CA TYR A 533 7.44 -10.92 -23.15
C TYR A 533 8.33 -10.45 -22.00
N LYS A 534 8.68 -9.16 -22.03
CA LYS A 534 9.31 -8.47 -20.89
C LYS A 534 8.28 -7.70 -20.07
N LEU A 535 8.44 -7.70 -18.75
CA LEU A 535 7.70 -6.81 -17.86
C LEU A 535 8.42 -5.47 -17.75
N VAL A 536 7.67 -4.37 -17.86
CA VAL A 536 8.22 -3.01 -17.72
C VAL A 536 7.31 -2.18 -16.83
N SER A 537 7.88 -1.57 -15.80
CA SER A 537 7.14 -0.85 -14.77
C SER A 537 7.03 0.64 -15.07
N TYR A 538 5.84 1.19 -14.84
CA TYR A 538 5.50 2.59 -15.02
C TYR A 538 4.72 3.12 -13.80
N PRO A 539 4.74 4.44 -13.53
CA PRO A 539 5.66 5.41 -14.11
C PRO A 539 7.13 5.07 -13.79
N GLU A 540 8.06 5.59 -14.59
CA GLU A 540 9.48 5.50 -14.26
C GLU A 540 9.71 6.20 -12.92
N GLN A 541 10.43 5.56 -12.00
CA GLN A 541 10.80 6.18 -10.72
C GLN A 541 11.81 7.29 -11.01
N GLU A 542 11.63 8.44 -10.36
CA GLU A 542 12.54 9.58 -10.55
C GLU A 542 13.96 9.20 -10.12
N SER A 543 14.96 9.62 -10.89
CA SER A 543 16.35 9.49 -10.50
C SER A 543 16.68 10.44 -9.35
N MET A 544 17.65 10.09 -8.51
CA MET A 544 18.21 10.89 -7.40
C MET A 544 18.40 12.39 -7.70
N TRP A 545 18.71 12.78 -8.95
CA TRP A 545 18.90 14.18 -9.36
C TRP A 545 17.61 15.02 -9.37
N GLY A 546 16.44 14.39 -9.50
CA GLY A 546 15.14 15.05 -9.36
C GLY A 546 14.75 15.34 -7.90
N GLU A 547 15.26 14.53 -6.95
CA GLU A 547 14.88 14.59 -5.53
C GLU A 547 15.79 15.50 -4.67
N LEU A 548 16.98 15.87 -5.14
CA LEU A 548 17.98 16.67 -4.42
C LEU A 548 17.55 18.10 -4.04
N GLY A 549 16.36 18.54 -4.45
CA GLY A 549 15.76 19.83 -4.11
C GLY A 549 14.75 19.76 -2.95
N SER A 550 13.51 20.20 -3.20
CA SER A 550 12.43 20.28 -2.20
C SER A 550 12.06 18.95 -1.55
N GLY A 551 12.34 17.81 -2.21
CA GLY A 551 12.04 16.46 -1.73
C GLY A 551 12.85 16.07 -0.49
N MET A 552 14.14 16.39 -0.45
CA MET A 552 15.00 16.06 0.69
C MET A 552 14.58 16.78 1.98
N SER A 553 14.24 18.08 1.89
CA SER A 553 13.77 18.84 3.05
C SER A 553 12.43 18.32 3.59
N ALA A 554 11.53 17.90 2.69
CA ALA A 554 10.25 17.32 3.07
C ALA A 554 10.41 15.95 3.74
N LYS A 555 11.20 15.04 3.16
CA LYS A 555 11.51 13.71 3.73
C LYS A 555 12.14 13.82 5.13
N ILE A 556 13.08 14.75 5.32
CA ILE A 556 13.71 14.98 6.64
C ILE A 556 12.67 15.46 7.67
N LYS A 557 11.84 16.45 7.31
CA LYS A 557 10.77 16.94 8.21
C LYS A 557 9.79 15.83 8.58
N GLU A 558 9.40 15.01 7.60
CA GLU A 558 8.49 13.90 7.85
C GLU A 558 9.10 12.85 8.77
N SER A 559 10.35 12.43 8.51
CA SER A 559 11.05 11.47 9.36
C SER A 559 11.19 11.98 10.80
N MET A 560 11.48 13.27 10.98
CA MET A 560 11.55 13.90 12.31
C MET A 560 10.18 13.88 13.01
N LEU A 561 9.12 14.32 12.32
CA LEU A 561 7.76 14.32 12.88
C LEU A 561 7.30 12.91 13.26
N LYS A 562 7.58 11.90 12.42
CA LYS A 562 7.25 10.51 12.71
C LYS A 562 8.02 10.00 13.92
N SER A 563 9.30 10.35 14.04
CA SER A 563 10.14 9.97 15.19
C SER A 563 9.67 10.64 16.49
N GLU A 564 9.21 11.89 16.45
CA GLU A 564 8.75 12.62 17.63
C GLU A 564 7.34 12.21 18.07
N LEU A 565 6.43 12.01 17.10
CA LEU A 565 5.02 11.74 17.38
C LEU A 565 4.71 10.26 17.58
N GLY A 566 5.55 9.34 17.09
CA GLY A 566 5.31 7.90 17.15
C GLY A 566 3.93 7.54 16.59
N ASP A 567 3.18 6.70 17.30
CA ASP A 567 1.81 6.30 16.92
C ASP A 567 0.85 7.48 16.69
N LYS A 568 1.11 8.63 17.34
CA LYS A 568 0.29 9.84 17.22
C LYS A 568 0.46 10.53 15.87
N TYR A 569 1.49 10.20 15.11
CA TYR A 569 1.71 10.72 13.75
C TYR A 569 0.48 10.47 12.86
N THR A 570 -0.21 9.34 13.06
CA THR A 570 -1.46 9.01 12.37
C THR A 570 -2.54 10.08 12.55
N TYR A 571 -2.68 10.64 13.76
CA TYR A 571 -3.65 11.71 14.02
C TYR A 571 -3.25 13.01 13.32
N TYR A 572 -1.95 13.34 13.30
CA TYR A 572 -1.44 14.49 12.55
C TYR A 572 -1.76 14.36 11.05
N GLN A 573 -1.51 13.19 10.45
CA GLN A 573 -1.84 12.92 9.05
C GLN A 573 -3.35 13.03 8.78
N GLN A 574 -4.19 12.51 9.68
CA GLN A 574 -5.65 12.63 9.56
C GLN A 574 -6.11 14.09 9.59
N VAL A 575 -5.55 14.92 10.48
CA VAL A 575 -5.84 16.36 10.52
C VAL A 575 -5.36 17.04 9.24
N LYS A 576 -4.13 16.80 8.79
CA LYS A 576 -3.57 17.37 7.56
C LYS A 576 -4.41 17.01 6.33
N SER A 577 -4.92 15.78 6.27
CA SER A 577 -5.76 15.32 5.15
C SER A 577 -7.07 16.10 5.00
N LEU A 578 -7.58 16.73 6.06
CA LEU A 578 -8.77 17.57 5.98
C LEU A 578 -8.55 18.74 5.01
N GLU A 579 -7.38 19.36 5.03
CA GLU A 579 -7.04 20.46 4.12
C GLU A 579 -7.18 20.05 2.65
N SER A 580 -6.82 18.80 2.33
CA SER A 580 -6.89 18.27 0.97
C SER A 580 -8.29 17.85 0.50
N ILE A 581 -9.20 17.56 1.45
CA ILE A 581 -10.56 17.08 1.16
C ILE A 581 -11.57 18.23 1.09
N MET A 582 -11.30 19.32 1.81
CA MET A 582 -12.18 20.47 1.83
C MET A 582 -12.24 21.11 0.43
N ARG A 583 -13.47 21.42 -0.04
CA ARG A 583 -13.80 22.16 -1.28
C ARG A 583 -13.82 21.39 -2.61
N VAL A 584 -13.53 20.09 -2.65
CA VAL A 584 -13.62 19.28 -3.89
C VAL A 584 -14.43 18.00 -3.64
N PRO A 585 -15.34 17.58 -4.56
CA PRO A 585 -16.02 16.30 -4.46
C PRO A 585 -15.05 15.11 -4.39
N GLN A 586 -15.29 14.22 -3.42
CA GLN A 586 -14.45 13.07 -3.13
C GLN A 586 -15.16 11.75 -3.45
N ALA A 587 -14.43 10.89 -4.14
CA ALA A 587 -14.68 9.47 -4.23
C ALA A 587 -13.58 8.75 -3.43
N ARG A 588 -13.69 8.79 -2.10
CA ARG A 588 -12.69 8.25 -1.16
C ARG A 588 -13.33 7.29 -0.15
N LEU A 589 -12.60 6.26 0.29
CA LEU A 589 -12.96 5.42 1.43
C LEU A 589 -12.94 6.18 2.76
N PRO A 590 -13.55 5.63 3.82
CA PRO A 590 -13.33 6.10 5.18
C PRO A 590 -11.84 6.02 5.54
N PHE A 591 -11.37 6.98 6.32
CA PHE A 591 -9.98 7.02 6.78
C PHE A 591 -9.63 5.78 7.59
N ASN A 592 -8.41 5.27 7.37
CA ASN A 592 -7.67 4.27 8.13
C ASN A 592 -8.56 3.26 8.87
N VAL A 593 -9.20 2.36 8.10
CA VAL A 593 -9.70 1.11 8.68
C VAL A 593 -8.48 0.28 9.06
N VAL A 594 -8.00 0.45 10.29
CA VAL A 594 -6.95 -0.40 10.85
C VAL A 594 -7.63 -1.66 11.33
N ILE A 595 -7.43 -2.75 10.59
CA ILE A 595 -7.81 -4.09 11.02
C ILE A 595 -6.64 -4.61 11.83
N LYS A 596 -6.84 -4.75 13.14
CA LYS A 596 -5.88 -5.34 14.06
C LYS A 596 -6.20 -6.80 14.30
#